data_AF-A0A7I7SX31-F1
#
_entry.id   AF-A0A7I7SX31-F1
#
_cell.length_a   1.000
_cell.length_b   1.000
_cell.length_c   1.000
_cell.angle_alpha   90.00
_cell.angle_beta   90.00
_cell.angle_gamma   90.00
#
_symmetry.space_group_name_H-M   'P 1'
#
loop_
_entity.id
_entity.type
_entity.pdbx_description
1 polymer ?
#
loop_
_entity_poly.entity_id
_entity_poly.type
_entity_poly.pdbx_seq_one_letter_code
_entity_poly.pdbx_strand_id
1 'polypeptide(L)' 'MTDEIPDTAAINAFNKTVIDEFRTNGGKVGGPFAGQDLLLLTTTGAKTGQPRLVPLSYLVID' A
#
# COMPACT_ATOMS: atom_id res chain seq x y z
N MET A 1 -17.75 -18.97 -6.72
CA MET A 1 -16.66 -18.80 -5.75
C MET A 1 -16.96 -17.50 -5.05
N THR A 2 -17.48 -17.53 -3.83
CA THR A 2 -17.80 -16.32 -3.09
C THR A 2 -16.48 -15.66 -2.69
N ASP A 3 -16.15 -14.53 -3.33
CA ASP A 3 -14.99 -13.73 -2.96
C ASP A 3 -15.22 -13.16 -1.56
N GLU A 4 -14.70 -13.86 -0.54
CA GLU A 4 -14.57 -13.27 0.80
C GLU A 4 -13.62 -12.08 0.69
N ILE A 5 -14.17 -10.88 0.88
CA ILE A 5 -13.35 -9.69 1.05
C ILE A 5 -12.50 -9.91 2.31
N PRO A 6 -11.16 -9.92 2.21
CA PRO A 6 -10.30 -10.13 3.37
C PRO A 6 -10.60 -9.07 4.43
N ASP A 7 -10.54 -9.48 5.70
CA ASP A 7 -10.81 -8.56 6.80
C ASP A 7 -9.75 -7.43 6.87
N THR A 8 -10.08 -6.39 7.64
CA THR A 8 -9.22 -5.20 7.76
C THR A 8 -7.84 -5.53 8.34
N ALA A 9 -7.72 -6.53 9.21
CA ALA A 9 -6.45 -6.91 9.81
C ALA A 9 -5.52 -7.55 8.78
N ALA A 10 -6.06 -8.43 7.93
CA ALA A 10 -5.32 -9.03 6.82
C ALA A 10 -4.81 -7.97 5.83
N ILE A 11 -5.65 -7.00 5.46
CA ILE A 11 -5.26 -5.89 4.57
C ILE A 11 -4.14 -5.05 5.21
N ASN A 12 -4.26 -4.73 6.50
CA ASN A 12 -3.24 -3.95 7.20
C ASN A 12 -1.90 -4.69 7.30
N ALA A 13 -1.92 -6.00 7.57
CA ALA A 13 -0.73 -6.83 7.61
C ALA A 13 -0.04 -6.89 6.24
N PHE A 14 -0.82 -7.07 5.16
CA PHE A 14 -0.31 -7.03 3.79
C PHE A 14 0.36 -5.68 3.48
N ASN A 15 -0.32 -4.57 3.76
CA ASN A 15 0.22 -3.23 3.52
C ASN A 15 1.51 -2.99 4.31
N LYS A 16 1.60 -3.49 5.55
CA LYS A 16 2.82 -3.39 6.36
C LYS A 16 4.00 -4.05 5.68
N THR A 17 3.85 -5.28 5.18
CA THR A 17 4.91 -6.01 4.46
C THR A 17 5.37 -5.23 3.23
N VAL A 18 4.43 -4.70 2.44
CA VAL A 18 4.74 -3.90 1.24
C VAL A 18 5.50 -2.61 1.61
N ILE A 19 5.09 -1.92 2.68
CA ILE A 19 5.76 -0.70 3.16
C ILE A 19 7.19 -0.99 3.62
N ASP A 20 7.39 -2.09 4.35
CA ASP A 20 8.70 -2.47 4.87
C ASP A 20 9.66 -2.84 3.73
N GLU A 21 9.18 -3.57 2.71
CA GLU A 21 9.94 -3.86 1.50
C GLU A 21 10.27 -2.59 0.71
N PHE A 22 9.28 -1.73 0.48
CA PHE A 22 9.47 -0.45 -0.22
C PHE A 22 10.58 0.38 0.43
N ARG A 23 10.57 0.50 1.76
CA ARG A 23 11.58 1.27 2.50
C ARG A 23 12.96 0.63 2.45
N THR A 24 13.03 -0.71 2.51
CA THR A 24 14.30 -1.45 2.47
C THR A 24 14.95 -1.39 1.10
N ASN A 25 14.15 -1.38 0.03
CA ASN A 25 14.61 -1.57 -1.34
C ASN A 25 14.60 -0.27 -2.17
N GLY A 26 14.60 0.90 -1.53
CA GLY A 26 14.66 2.19 -2.24
C GLY A 26 13.45 2.45 -3.16
N GLY A 27 12.27 1.98 -2.74
CA GLY A 27 11.01 2.19 -3.45
C GLY A 27 10.61 1.08 -4.43
N LYS A 28 11.37 -0.01 -4.52
CA LYS A 28 11.05 -1.17 -5.38
C LYS A 28 10.46 -2.31 -4.55
N VAL A 29 9.37 -2.92 -5.04
CA VAL A 29 8.66 -4.03 -4.40
C VAL A 29 8.42 -5.13 -5.43
N GLY A 30 8.58 -6.39 -5.02
CA GLY A 30 8.36 -7.56 -5.86
C GLY A 30 6.89 -7.99 -5.97
N GLY A 31 6.70 -9.24 -6.37
CA GLY A 31 5.37 -9.87 -6.44
C GLY A 31 4.41 -9.10 -7.36
N PRO A 32 3.16 -8.83 -6.92
CA PRO A 32 2.19 -8.09 -7.73
C PRO A 32 2.61 -6.68 -8.15
N PHE A 33 3.60 -6.08 -7.49
CA PHE A 33 4.09 -4.73 -7.76
C PHE A 33 5.42 -4.70 -8.53
N ALA A 34 5.95 -5.86 -8.93
CA ALA A 34 7.21 -5.94 -9.65
C ALA A 34 7.18 -5.11 -10.95
N GLY A 35 8.16 -4.22 -11.09
CA GLY A 35 8.28 -3.33 -12.26
C GLY A 35 7.34 -2.12 -12.25
N GLN A 36 6.48 -1.97 -11.24
CA GLN A 36 5.64 -0.78 -11.08
C GLN A 36 6.36 0.32 -10.29
N ASP A 37 5.96 1.57 -10.55
CA ASP A 37 6.34 2.68 -9.69
C ASP A 37 5.31 2.85 -8.58
N LEU A 38 5.84 2.87 -7.35
CA LEU A 38 5.05 2.98 -6.14
C LEU A 38 5.37 4.28 -5.38
N LEU A 39 4.41 4.72 -4.59
CA LEU A 39 4.58 5.75 -3.57
C LEU A 39 3.95 5.30 -2.25
N LEU A 40 4.39 5.91 -1.15
CA LEU A 40 3.75 5.77 0.15
C LEU A 40 2.89 7.01 0.42
N LEU A 41 1.57 6.84 0.36
CA LEU A 41 0.63 7.93 0.60
C LEU A 41 0.32 8.02 2.09
N THR A 42 0.60 9.18 2.67
CA THR A 42 0.12 9.53 4.02
C THR A 42 -1.15 10.38 3.90
N THR A 43 -2.21 9.99 4.60
CA THR A 43 -3.47 10.75 4.67
C THR A 43 -3.93 10.95 6.11
N THR A 44 -4.76 11.95 6.34
CA THR A 44 -5.51 12.13 7.59
C THR A 44 -6.91 11.57 7.40
N GLY A 45 -7.33 10.63 8.23
CA GLY A 45 -8.64 10.00 8.13
C GLY A 45 -9.77 11.03 8.31
N ALA A 46 -10.57 11.24 7.27
CA ALA A 46 -11.59 12.30 7.25
C ALA A 46 -12.60 12.24 8.42
N LYS A 47 -12.90 11.03 8.93
CA LYS A 47 -13.82 10.83 10.06
C LYS A 47 -13.11 10.81 11.42
N THR A 48 -11.89 10.27 11.48
CA THR A 48 -11.23 9.94 12.76
C THR A 48 -10.05 10.87 13.08
N GLY A 49 -9.58 11.68 12.13
CA GLY A 49 -8.37 12.49 12.26
C GLY A 49 -7.07 11.68 12.33
N GLN A 50 -7.13 10.34 12.31
CA GLN A 50 -5.96 9.50 12.50
C GLN A 50 -5.09 9.46 11.23
N PRO A 51 -3.75 9.48 11.36
CA PRO A 51 -2.86 9.29 10.22
C PRO A 51 -3.01 7.88 9.65
N ARG A 52 -2.99 7.77 8.32
CA ARG A 52 -3.00 6.51 7.60
C ARG A 52 -1.87 6.50 6.58
N LEU A 53 -1.20 5.36 6.46
CA LEU A 53 -0.13 5.14 5.49
C LEU A 53 -0.53 3.94 4.62
N VAL A 54 -0.55 4.13 3.31
CA VAL A 54 -0.86 3.07 2.34
C VAL A 54 0.10 3.13 1.15
N PRO A 55 0.57 1.99 0.63
CA PRO A 55 1.30 1.93 -0.63
C PRO A 55 0.32 2.02 -1.81
N LEU A 56 0.68 2.78 -2.85
CA LEU A 56 -0.10 2.89 -4.08
C LEU A 56 0.83 2.84 -5.30
N SER A 57 0.36 2.17 -6.36
CA SER A 57 0.91 2.37 -7.70
C SER A 57 0.41 3.69 -8.27
N TYR A 58 1.23 4.34 -9.10
CA TYR A 58 0.86 5.58 -9.76
C TYR A 58 1.27 5.57 -11.23
N LEU A 59 0.66 6.48 -11.98
CA LEU A 59 1.01 6.76 -13.37
C LEU A 59 1.45 8.22 -13.45
N VAL A 60 2.53 8.47 -14.18
CA VAL A 60 2.92 9.82 -14.57
C VAL A 60 2.16 10.16 -15.84
N ILE A 61 1.45 11.30 -15.81
CA ILE A 61 0.80 11.87 -16.98
C ILE A 61 1.59 13.12 -17.35
N ASP A 62 1.97 13.24 -18.63
CA ASP A 62 2.66 14.39 -19.20
C ASP A 62 1.69 15.45 -19.74
#